data_AF-A0A9Q9XVZ5-F1
#
_entry.id   AF-A0A9Q9XVZ5-F1
#
_cell.length_a   1.000
_cell.length_b   1.000
_cell.length_c   1.000
_cell.angle_alpha   90.00
_cell.angle_beta   90.00
_cell.angle_gamma   90.00
#
_symmetry.space_group_name_H-M   'P 1'
#
loop_
_entity.id
_entity.type
_entity.pdbx_description
1 polymer ?
#
loop_
_entity_poly.entity_id
_entity_poly.type
_entity_poly.pdbx_seq_one_letter_code
_entity_poly.pdbx_strand_id
1 'polypeptide(L)'
;MHCVLFHRQALHPLDPSRLFGWQSANTTGGSEASSEPPHFSSSQLVSKFAVVENLDFLYYLSHGRPAFAFGVFLTQQLLDCSNVKLQVSLAADQAYSLGLLNFSSVCVSAACVCFCELLGVCSLKLRVDLCVLNLVLRLWTQTCEDHRDAASLRQTLVEKAGKLVSGEKRSAQELLVHLEAAVRDALEKKGVCRSSYEAAQEWALPVQFCHLHALPLSPAFPQDCARDGQWLNFLLFVQLHNYPLQQVRSLAASFCPALQSHISLAFQDLHPEQLPSGSGGSRELPLTPPPDHESPEPPRELFQVLLESQEKPSPWRFLLSEAVRQRSPALSVLAACHQVCAPT
;
A
#
# COMPACT_ATOMS: atom_id res chain seq x y z
N MET A 1 0.09 7.18 -34.00
CA MET A 1 -1.12 6.99 -34.84
C MET A 1 -1.99 8.21 -34.63
N HIS A 2 -2.37 8.96 -35.66
CA HIS A 2 -3.17 10.18 -35.52
C HIS A 2 -4.66 9.84 -35.61
N CYS A 3 -5.42 10.03 -34.53
CA CYS A 3 -6.88 10.01 -34.57
C CYS A 3 -7.39 11.44 -34.66
N VAL A 4 -8.27 11.73 -35.62
CA VAL A 4 -8.86 13.05 -35.82
C VAL A 4 -10.36 12.97 -35.51
N LEU A 5 -10.81 13.66 -34.46
CA LEU A 5 -12.22 13.84 -34.12
C LEU A 5 -12.60 15.32 -34.29
N PHE A 6 -13.68 15.62 -35.01
CA PHE A 6 -14.21 16.97 -35.19
C PHE A 6 -15.43 17.20 -34.29
N HIS A 7 -15.41 18.25 -33.48
CA HIS A 7 -16.57 18.71 -32.70
C HIS A 7 -17.22 19.93 -33.38
N ARG A 8 -18.52 19.85 -33.73
CA ARG A 8 -19.28 21.01 -34.27
C ARG A 8 -19.65 21.95 -33.13
N GLN A 9 -18.84 22.96 -32.86
CA GLN A 9 -19.28 24.12 -32.08
C GLN A 9 -20.21 25.00 -32.94
N ALA A 10 -21.45 25.16 -32.49
CA ALA A 10 -22.44 26.03 -33.11
C ALA A 10 -22.35 27.44 -32.50
N LEU A 11 -21.52 28.33 -33.06
CA LEU A 11 -21.50 29.75 -32.67
C LEU A 11 -21.13 30.63 -33.88
N HIS A 12 -22.15 31.08 -34.62
CA HIS A 12 -22.26 32.31 -35.44
C HIS A 12 -23.60 32.23 -36.20
N PRO A 13 -24.23 33.36 -36.63
CA PRO A 13 -25.41 33.29 -37.48
C PRO A 13 -25.10 32.43 -38.70
N LEU A 14 -25.99 31.47 -38.97
CA LEU A 14 -25.82 30.47 -40.01
C LEU A 14 -25.71 31.18 -41.36
N ASP A 15 -24.52 31.25 -41.94
CA ASP A 15 -24.29 31.84 -43.25
C ASP A 15 -24.51 30.75 -44.33
N PRO A 16 -25.64 30.76 -45.04
CA PRO A 16 -25.96 29.72 -46.02
C PRO A 16 -25.01 29.73 -47.23
N SER A 17 -24.34 30.85 -47.51
CA SER A 17 -23.38 30.97 -48.61
C SER A 17 -22.11 30.13 -48.40
N ARG A 18 -21.85 29.70 -47.16
CA ARG A 18 -20.71 28.85 -46.78
C ARG A 18 -21.06 27.36 -46.65
N LEU A 19 -22.33 27.01 -46.77
CA LEU A 19 -22.80 25.62 -46.72
C LEU A 19 -22.74 25.00 -48.11
N PHE A 20 -22.24 23.78 -48.22
CA PHE A 20 -22.24 23.01 -49.48
C PHE A 20 -21.56 23.74 -50.67
N GLY A 21 -20.53 24.54 -50.41
CA GLY A 21 -19.77 25.25 -51.45
C GLY A 21 -19.11 24.33 -52.49
N TRP A 22 -18.92 23.05 -52.15
CA TRP A 22 -18.43 22.00 -53.05
C TRP A 22 -19.48 21.48 -54.05
N GLN A 23 -20.77 21.82 -53.87
CA GLN A 23 -21.82 21.40 -54.79
C GLN A 23 -21.95 22.41 -55.93
N SER A 24 -21.79 21.95 -57.17
CA SER A 24 -21.94 22.78 -58.37
C SER A 24 -23.35 23.38 -58.54
N ALA A 25 -24.36 22.81 -57.88
CA ALA A 25 -25.73 23.32 -57.87
C ALA A 25 -25.95 24.47 -56.86
N ASN A 26 -24.97 24.78 -56.00
CA ASN A 26 -25.10 25.86 -55.03
C ASN A 26 -24.78 27.21 -55.67
N THR A 27 -25.84 27.91 -56.10
CA THR A 27 -25.74 29.25 -56.71
C THR A 27 -25.48 30.38 -55.72
N THR A 28 -25.38 30.07 -54.42
CA THR A 28 -25.12 31.06 -53.35
C THR A 28 -23.68 31.04 -52.82
N GLY A 29 -22.84 30.12 -53.31
CA GLY A 29 -21.45 29.99 -52.89
C GLY A 29 -20.55 31.11 -53.40
N GLY A 30 -19.79 31.74 -52.49
CA GLY A 30 -18.76 32.71 -52.86
C GLY A 30 -17.56 32.05 -53.57
N SER A 31 -16.79 32.83 -54.36
CA SER A 31 -15.65 32.35 -55.17
C SER A 31 -14.51 31.68 -54.38
N GLU A 32 -14.56 31.71 -53.05
CA GLU A 32 -13.61 31.05 -52.14
C GLU A 32 -14.07 29.64 -51.68
N ALA A 33 -15.20 29.15 -52.18
CA ALA A 33 -15.70 27.83 -51.84
C ALA A 33 -14.82 26.71 -52.44
N SER A 34 -14.26 25.86 -51.58
CA SER A 34 -13.58 24.61 -51.97
C SER A 34 -14.50 23.75 -52.84
N SER A 35 -14.00 23.30 -53.99
CA SER A 35 -14.69 22.36 -54.89
C SER A 35 -14.75 20.94 -54.32
N GLU A 36 -13.95 20.63 -53.30
CA GLU A 36 -13.93 19.33 -52.63
C GLU A 36 -14.73 19.36 -51.33
N PRO A 37 -15.57 18.33 -51.05
CA PRO A 37 -16.24 18.23 -49.77
C PRO A 37 -15.23 18.11 -48.61
N PRO A 38 -15.51 18.72 -47.45
CA PRO A 38 -14.65 18.58 -46.29
C PRO A 38 -14.56 17.10 -45.89
N HIS A 39 -13.36 16.55 -45.85
CA HIS A 39 -13.08 15.18 -45.42
C HIS A 39 -12.01 15.16 -44.31
N PHE A 40 -12.02 14.12 -43.48
CA PHE A 40 -11.16 13.99 -42.30
C PHE A 40 -9.66 13.89 -42.60
N SER A 41 -9.31 13.62 -43.85
CA SER A 41 -7.91 13.52 -44.31
C SER A 41 -7.43 14.80 -44.99
N SER A 42 -8.24 15.87 -45.04
CA SER A 42 -7.82 17.10 -45.72
C SER A 42 -6.78 17.82 -44.86
N SER A 43 -5.61 18.11 -45.44
CA SER A 43 -4.48 18.70 -44.71
C SER A 43 -4.82 20.06 -44.11
N GLN A 44 -5.64 20.86 -44.79
CA GLN A 44 -6.09 22.18 -44.34
C GLN A 44 -7.06 22.11 -43.15
N LEU A 45 -7.95 21.11 -43.10
CA LEU A 45 -8.86 20.96 -41.96
C LEU A 45 -8.16 20.27 -40.78
N VAL A 46 -7.30 19.29 -41.06
CA VAL A 46 -6.50 18.63 -40.02
C VAL A 46 -5.57 19.63 -39.34
N SER A 47 -4.86 20.48 -40.09
CA SER A 47 -3.96 21.47 -39.48
C SER A 47 -4.70 22.52 -38.65
N LYS A 48 -5.93 22.88 -39.03
CA LYS A 48 -6.70 23.95 -38.40
C LYS A 48 -7.59 23.49 -37.25
N PHE A 49 -8.03 22.23 -37.28
CA PHE A 49 -9.08 21.74 -36.39
C PHE A 49 -8.82 20.34 -35.82
N ALA A 50 -7.75 19.62 -36.24
CA ALA A 50 -7.49 18.32 -35.64
C ALA A 50 -7.08 18.48 -34.18
N VAL A 51 -7.74 17.71 -33.32
CA VAL A 51 -7.24 17.42 -31.99
C VAL A 51 -6.09 16.44 -32.14
N VAL A 52 -4.88 16.86 -31.77
CA VAL A 52 -3.71 15.98 -31.76
C VAL A 52 -3.60 15.36 -30.37
N GLU A 53 -4.02 14.10 -30.25
CA GLU A 53 -3.75 13.31 -29.05
C GLU A 53 -2.45 12.54 -29.21
N ASN A 54 -1.56 12.69 -28.23
CA ASN A 54 -0.36 11.86 -28.14
C ASN A 54 -0.75 10.49 -27.57
N LEU A 55 -0.79 9.48 -28.45
CA LEU A 55 -1.08 8.09 -28.07
C LEU A 55 0.15 7.41 -27.45
N ASP A 56 0.60 7.95 -26.32
CA ASP A 56 1.64 7.36 -25.49
C ASP A 56 1.07 6.27 -24.56
N PHE A 57 1.92 5.63 -23.76
CA PHE A 57 1.45 4.58 -22.87
C PHE A 57 0.50 5.13 -21.78
N LEU A 58 0.66 6.39 -21.35
CA LEU A 58 -0.18 7.02 -20.33
C LEU A 58 -1.62 7.21 -20.82
N TYR A 59 -1.81 7.55 -22.10
CA TYR A 59 -3.12 7.58 -22.73
C TYR A 59 -3.85 6.24 -22.57
N TYR A 60 -3.18 5.13 -22.90
CA TYR A 60 -3.79 3.80 -22.81
C TYR A 60 -4.07 3.39 -21.35
N LEU A 61 -3.21 3.77 -20.40
CA LEU A 61 -3.48 3.57 -18.97
C LEU A 61 -4.70 4.35 -18.49
N SER A 62 -4.85 5.61 -18.92
CA SER A 62 -6.01 6.45 -18.59
C SER A 62 -7.33 5.88 -19.13
N HIS A 63 -7.26 4.96 -20.09
CA HIS A 63 -8.39 4.28 -20.71
C HIS A 63 -8.54 2.83 -20.25
N GLY A 64 -7.80 2.40 -19.22
CA GLY A 64 -7.94 1.05 -18.65
C GLY A 64 -7.32 -0.05 -19.52
N ARG A 65 -6.34 0.27 -20.37
CA ARG A 65 -5.74 -0.66 -21.36
C ARG A 65 -4.26 -0.95 -21.08
N PRO A 66 -3.92 -1.71 -20.02
CA PRO A 66 -2.53 -1.93 -19.60
C PRO A 66 -1.69 -2.70 -20.63
N ALA A 67 -2.26 -3.68 -21.33
CA ALA A 67 -1.54 -4.44 -22.36
C ALA A 67 -1.13 -3.58 -23.57
N PHE A 68 -2.03 -2.67 -24.00
CA PHE A 68 -1.71 -1.71 -25.06
C PHE A 68 -0.67 -0.70 -24.59
N ALA A 69 -0.82 -0.18 -23.36
CA ALA A 69 0.17 0.70 -22.76
C ALA A 69 1.56 0.04 -22.71
N PHE A 70 1.64 -1.23 -22.31
CA PHE A 70 2.88 -1.98 -22.27
C PHE A 70 3.49 -2.16 -23.66
N GLY A 71 2.72 -2.58 -24.67
CA GLY A 71 3.21 -2.71 -26.04
C GLY A 71 3.71 -1.38 -26.64
N VAL A 72 3.00 -0.29 -26.35
CA VAL A 72 3.38 1.08 -26.75
C VAL A 72 4.66 1.53 -26.04
N PHE A 73 4.80 1.27 -24.74
CA PHE A 73 6.01 1.56 -23.99
C PHE A 73 7.23 0.79 -24.54
N LEU A 74 7.08 -0.51 -24.80
CA LEU A 74 8.14 -1.32 -25.39
C LEU A 74 8.59 -0.75 -26.75
N THR A 75 7.65 -0.45 -27.62
CA THR A 75 7.94 -0.04 -29.01
C THR A 75 8.40 1.41 -29.14
N GLN A 76 7.88 2.33 -28.33
CA GLN A 76 8.18 3.75 -28.46
C GLN A 76 9.32 4.21 -27.54
N GLN A 77 9.47 3.60 -26.36
CA GLN A 77 10.38 4.11 -25.34
C GLN A 77 11.54 3.16 -25.02
N LEU A 78 11.43 1.85 -25.30
CA LEU A 78 12.48 0.88 -24.98
C LEU A 78 13.31 0.41 -26.18
N LEU A 79 12.77 0.34 -27.41
CA LEU A 79 13.48 -0.20 -28.57
C LEU A 79 14.84 0.46 -28.83
N ASP A 80 14.94 1.78 -28.66
CA ASP A 80 16.16 2.56 -28.91
C ASP A 80 16.79 3.12 -27.62
N CYS A 81 16.44 2.56 -26.46
CA CYS A 81 16.89 3.09 -25.18
C CYS A 81 18.26 2.56 -24.75
N SER A 82 19.16 3.48 -24.38
CA SER A 82 20.47 3.13 -23.79
C SER A 82 20.39 2.70 -22.32
N ASN A 83 19.39 3.16 -21.56
CA ASN A 83 19.21 2.86 -20.13
C ASN A 83 17.79 2.38 -19.82
N VAL A 84 17.55 1.10 -20.10
CA VAL A 84 16.27 0.43 -19.86
C VAL A 84 15.80 0.57 -18.41
N LYS A 85 16.71 0.45 -17.43
CA LYS A 85 16.36 0.52 -16.00
C LYS A 85 15.77 1.88 -15.63
N LEU A 86 16.38 2.96 -16.10
CA LEU A 86 15.90 4.32 -15.86
C LEU A 86 14.54 4.57 -16.53
N GLN A 87 14.35 4.07 -17.75
CA GLN A 87 13.05 4.23 -18.42
C GLN A 87 11.95 3.45 -17.74
N VAL A 88 12.24 2.22 -17.30
CA VAL A 88 11.28 1.41 -16.53
C VAL A 88 10.90 2.10 -15.23
N SER A 89 11.87 2.67 -14.49
CA SER A 89 11.55 3.40 -13.26
C SER A 89 10.73 4.65 -13.52
N LEU A 90 11.08 5.43 -14.56
CA LEU A 90 10.32 6.63 -14.94
C LEU A 90 8.87 6.29 -15.33
N ALA A 91 8.68 5.25 -16.14
CA ALA A 91 7.35 4.80 -16.55
C ALA A 91 6.53 4.29 -15.37
N ALA A 92 7.16 3.58 -14.42
CA ALA A 92 6.51 3.15 -13.19
C ALA A 92 6.12 4.34 -12.30
N ASP A 93 6.97 5.36 -12.17
CA ASP A 93 6.66 6.58 -11.42
C ASP A 93 5.50 7.37 -12.06
N GLN A 94 5.48 7.45 -13.40
CA GLN A 94 4.39 8.08 -14.14
C GLN A 94 3.08 7.30 -14.00
N ALA A 95 3.12 5.96 -14.06
CA ALA A 95 1.95 5.11 -13.83
C ALA A 95 1.46 5.20 -12.39
N TYR A 96 2.36 5.26 -11.41
CA TYR A 96 2.03 5.51 -10.01
C TYR A 96 1.31 6.85 -9.84
N SER A 97 1.85 7.93 -10.42
CA SER A 97 1.22 9.26 -10.39
C SER A 97 -0.17 9.25 -11.03
N LEU A 98 -0.30 8.69 -12.24
CA LEU A 98 -1.56 8.61 -12.97
C LEU A 98 -2.62 7.84 -12.18
N GLY A 99 -2.25 6.67 -11.63
CA GLY A 99 -3.14 5.84 -10.83
C GLY A 99 -3.62 6.57 -9.58
N LEU A 100 -2.71 7.25 -8.87
CA LEU A 100 -3.04 7.93 -7.63
C LEU A 100 -3.91 9.18 -7.83
N LEU A 101 -3.64 9.96 -8.88
CA LEU A 101 -4.47 11.12 -9.23
C LEU A 101 -5.87 10.72 -9.74
N ASN A 102 -6.02 9.47 -10.19
CA ASN A 102 -7.28 8.89 -10.67
C ASN A 102 -7.78 7.74 -9.77
N PHE A 103 -7.45 7.76 -8.47
CA PHE A 103 -7.70 6.65 -7.54
C PHE A 103 -9.17 6.20 -7.45
N SER A 104 -10.11 7.11 -7.76
CA SER A 104 -11.54 6.82 -7.78
C SER A 104 -11.99 6.01 -9.00
N SER A 105 -11.18 5.98 -10.07
CA SER A 105 -11.43 5.16 -11.25
C SER A 105 -10.77 3.80 -11.09
N VAL A 106 -11.58 2.77 -10.82
CA VAL A 106 -11.11 1.39 -10.66
C VAL A 106 -10.40 0.89 -11.92
N CYS A 107 -10.90 1.23 -13.11
CA CYS A 107 -10.31 0.83 -14.38
C CYS A 107 -8.90 1.41 -14.58
N VAL A 108 -8.71 2.71 -14.29
CA VAL A 108 -7.40 3.37 -14.44
C VAL A 108 -6.43 2.87 -13.36
N SER A 109 -6.90 2.75 -12.13
CA SER A 109 -6.11 2.25 -11.00
C SER A 109 -5.61 0.82 -11.25
N ALA A 110 -6.51 -0.08 -11.69
CA ALA A 110 -6.16 -1.46 -12.02
C ALA A 110 -5.21 -1.54 -13.22
N ALA A 111 -5.39 -0.69 -14.24
CA ALA A 111 -4.47 -0.62 -15.37
C ALA A 111 -3.06 -0.16 -14.95
N CYS A 112 -2.95 0.86 -14.10
CA CYS A 112 -1.66 1.32 -13.59
C CYS A 112 -0.95 0.24 -12.75
N VAL A 113 -1.69 -0.44 -11.87
CA VAL A 113 -1.17 -1.59 -11.10
C VAL A 113 -0.69 -2.70 -12.03
N CYS A 114 -1.52 -3.12 -12.99
CA CYS A 114 -1.17 -4.18 -13.95
C CYS A 114 0.04 -3.79 -14.81
N PHE A 115 0.14 -2.53 -15.23
CA PHE A 115 1.27 -2.02 -15.98
C PHE A 115 2.56 -2.05 -15.18
N CYS A 116 2.56 -1.65 -13.90
CA CYS A 116 3.74 -1.79 -13.04
C CYS A 116 4.20 -3.26 -12.94
N GLU A 117 3.27 -4.21 -12.79
CA GLU A 117 3.59 -5.63 -12.75
C GLU A 117 4.14 -6.16 -14.10
N LEU A 118 3.58 -5.70 -15.23
CA LEU A 118 4.10 -6.01 -16.57
C LEU A 118 5.53 -5.46 -16.79
N LEU A 119 5.84 -4.32 -16.19
CA LEU A 119 7.19 -3.75 -16.16
C LEU A 119 8.15 -4.52 -15.23
N GLY A 120 7.66 -5.45 -14.41
CA GLY A 120 8.44 -6.14 -13.39
C GLY A 120 8.74 -5.27 -12.16
N VAL A 121 7.97 -4.20 -11.93
CA VAL A 121 8.10 -3.30 -10.78
C VAL A 121 7.01 -3.60 -9.77
N CYS A 122 7.39 -3.78 -8.50
CA CYS A 122 6.44 -4.10 -7.44
C CYS A 122 5.36 -3.01 -7.29
N SER A 123 4.09 -3.37 -7.47
CA SER A 123 2.96 -2.43 -7.35
C SER A 123 2.51 -2.17 -5.90
N LEU A 124 3.19 -2.74 -4.89
CA LEU A 124 2.73 -2.71 -3.50
C LEU A 124 2.44 -1.28 -3.01
N LYS A 125 3.34 -0.33 -3.29
CA LYS A 125 3.16 1.07 -2.89
C LYS A 125 1.88 1.66 -3.49
N LEU A 126 1.69 1.49 -4.80
CA LEU A 126 0.49 1.95 -5.50
C LEU A 126 -0.77 1.32 -4.92
N ARG A 127 -0.79 0.00 -4.69
CA ARG A 127 -1.95 -0.70 -4.14
C ARG A 127 -2.31 -0.21 -2.75
N VAL A 128 -1.33 -0.05 -1.86
CA VAL A 128 -1.56 0.47 -0.51
C VAL A 128 -2.10 1.89 -0.57
N ASP A 129 -1.48 2.78 -1.34
CA ASP A 129 -1.90 4.18 -1.39
C ASP A 129 -3.30 4.33 -2.02
N LEU A 130 -3.63 3.53 -3.04
CA LEU A 130 -4.99 3.46 -3.59
C LEU A 130 -6.01 2.96 -2.56
N CYS A 131 -5.68 1.93 -1.78
CA CYS A 131 -6.53 1.43 -0.70
C CYS A 131 -6.77 2.50 0.36
N VAL A 132 -5.72 3.20 0.78
CA VAL A 132 -5.80 4.28 1.77
C VAL A 132 -6.70 5.41 1.28
N LEU A 133 -6.48 5.93 0.06
CA LEU A 133 -7.28 7.02 -0.49
C LEU A 133 -8.77 6.64 -0.62
N ASN A 134 -9.06 5.42 -1.10
CA ASN A 134 -10.44 4.95 -1.23
C ASN A 134 -11.11 4.72 0.13
N LEU A 135 -10.38 4.25 1.15
CA LEU A 135 -10.91 4.06 2.50
C LEU A 135 -11.21 5.40 3.17
N VAL A 136 -10.31 6.37 3.05
CA VAL A 136 -10.51 7.73 3.57
C VAL A 136 -11.66 8.43 2.87
N LEU A 137 -11.74 8.35 1.53
CA LEU A 137 -12.85 8.91 0.76
C LEU A 137 -14.19 8.32 1.24
N ARG A 138 -14.23 6.99 1.44
CA ARG A 138 -15.43 6.31 1.94
C ARG A 138 -15.87 6.86 3.30
N LEU A 139 -14.95 6.99 4.26
CA LEU A 139 -15.26 7.60 5.56
C LEU A 139 -15.84 9.00 5.37
N TRP A 140 -15.15 9.87 4.63
CA TRP A 140 -15.58 11.26 4.45
C TRP A 140 -16.95 11.37 3.79
N THR A 141 -17.23 10.54 2.79
CA THR A 141 -18.55 10.51 2.13
C THR A 141 -19.66 9.97 3.02
N GLN A 142 -19.36 9.14 4.01
CA GLN A 142 -20.34 8.61 4.95
C GLN A 142 -20.65 9.58 6.09
N THR A 143 -19.67 10.40 6.48
CA THR A 143 -19.84 11.43 7.52
C THR A 143 -20.49 12.71 6.98
N CYS A 144 -20.53 12.90 5.66
CA CYS A 144 -21.10 14.08 5.03
C CYS A 144 -22.58 13.87 4.67
N GLU A 145 -23.46 14.75 5.16
CA GLU A 145 -24.91 14.68 4.91
C GLU A 145 -25.30 15.20 3.50
N ASP A 146 -24.43 15.97 2.84
CA ASP A 146 -24.70 16.64 1.56
C ASP A 146 -23.95 16.01 0.37
N HIS A 147 -24.69 15.44 -0.59
CA HIS A 147 -24.10 14.78 -1.77
C HIS A 147 -23.30 15.71 -2.72
N ARG A 148 -23.47 17.03 -2.64
CA ARG A 148 -22.68 18.00 -3.41
C ARG A 148 -21.20 18.05 -2.98
N ASP A 149 -20.89 17.56 -1.80
CA ASP A 149 -19.55 17.59 -1.22
C ASP A 149 -18.68 16.38 -1.63
N ALA A 150 -19.25 15.32 -2.20
CA ALA A 150 -18.46 14.14 -2.57
C ALA A 150 -17.40 14.45 -3.65
N ALA A 151 -17.73 15.34 -4.61
CA ALA A 151 -16.79 15.75 -5.64
C ALA A 151 -15.68 16.66 -5.10
N SER A 152 -15.99 17.55 -4.15
CA SER A 152 -15.00 18.43 -3.51
C SER A 152 -14.09 17.65 -2.58
N LEU A 153 -14.63 16.72 -1.78
CA LEU A 153 -13.86 15.79 -0.95
C LEU A 153 -12.89 14.94 -1.78
N ARG A 154 -13.37 14.43 -2.92
CA ARG A 154 -12.51 13.70 -3.87
C ARG A 154 -11.39 14.60 -4.39
N GLN A 155 -11.69 15.84 -4.76
CA GLN A 155 -10.68 16.79 -5.24
C GLN A 155 -9.61 17.08 -4.16
N THR A 156 -10.02 17.29 -2.91
CA THR A 156 -9.11 17.45 -1.77
C THR A 156 -8.19 16.24 -1.59
N LEU A 157 -8.70 15.01 -1.79
CA LEU A 157 -7.87 13.80 -1.75
C LEU A 157 -6.94 13.69 -2.97
N VAL A 158 -7.36 14.11 -4.15
CA VAL A 158 -6.48 14.17 -5.34
C VAL A 158 -5.33 15.15 -5.09
N GLU A 159 -5.57 16.28 -4.44
CA GLU A 159 -4.51 17.22 -4.06
C GLU A 159 -3.53 16.61 -3.05
N LYS A 160 -4.03 15.90 -2.02
CA LYS A 160 -3.18 15.15 -1.09
C LYS A 160 -2.40 14.02 -1.79
N ALA A 161 -3.02 13.33 -2.74
CA ALA A 161 -2.36 12.32 -3.57
C ALA A 161 -1.22 12.94 -4.41
N GLY A 162 -1.43 14.12 -4.99
CA GLY A 162 -0.37 14.85 -5.70
C GLY A 162 0.83 15.18 -4.81
N LYS A 163 0.58 15.59 -3.56
CA LYS A 163 1.65 15.81 -2.55
C LYS A 163 2.33 14.50 -2.11
N LEU A 164 1.59 13.39 -2.12
CA LEU A 164 2.17 12.07 -1.85
C LEU A 164 3.10 11.63 -2.98
N VAL A 165 2.72 11.91 -4.23
CA VAL A 165 3.55 11.67 -5.42
C VAL A 165 4.85 12.48 -5.38
N SER A 166 4.81 13.72 -4.89
CA SER A 166 6.02 14.53 -4.71
C SER A 166 6.89 14.11 -3.51
N GLY A 167 6.49 13.09 -2.75
CA GLY A 167 7.24 12.57 -1.60
C GLY A 167 7.10 13.42 -0.33
N GLU A 168 6.05 14.24 -0.23
CA GLU A 168 5.85 15.12 0.92
C GLU A 168 5.43 14.34 2.18
N LYS A 169 6.37 14.16 3.12
CA LYS A 169 6.14 13.42 4.37
C LYS A 169 5.00 13.97 5.23
N ARG A 170 4.80 15.29 5.27
CA ARG A 170 3.72 15.92 6.05
C ARG A 170 2.34 15.47 5.54
N SER A 171 2.15 15.48 4.22
CA SER A 171 0.91 15.01 3.61
C SER A 171 0.65 13.53 3.90
N ALA A 172 1.68 12.69 3.93
CA ALA A 172 1.56 11.30 4.35
C ALA A 172 1.16 11.16 5.83
N GLN A 173 1.71 11.98 6.72
CA GLN A 173 1.34 12.00 8.15
C GLN A 173 -0.12 12.43 8.35
N GLU A 174 -0.57 13.47 7.66
CA GLU A 174 -1.98 13.90 7.71
C GLU A 174 -2.91 12.80 7.19
N LEU A 175 -2.53 12.14 6.09
CA LEU A 175 -3.32 11.04 5.52
C LEU A 175 -3.36 9.83 6.47
N LEU A 176 -2.27 9.55 7.19
CA LEU A 176 -2.24 8.51 8.22
C LEU A 176 -3.30 8.77 9.30
N VAL A 177 -3.43 9.99 9.80
CA VAL A 177 -4.45 10.32 10.81
C VAL A 177 -5.87 10.01 10.30
N HIS A 178 -6.17 10.39 9.05
CA HIS A 178 -7.46 10.07 8.44
C HIS A 178 -7.65 8.56 8.21
N LEU A 179 -6.59 7.85 7.86
CA LEU A 179 -6.58 6.41 7.67
C LEU A 179 -6.87 5.67 9.00
N GLU A 180 -6.19 6.05 10.08
CA GLU A 180 -6.42 5.47 11.41
C GLU A 180 -7.87 5.70 11.88
N ALA A 181 -8.43 6.89 11.61
CA ALA A 181 -9.82 7.18 11.89
C ALA A 181 -10.78 6.31 11.05
N ALA A 182 -10.47 6.11 9.77
CA ALA A 182 -11.29 5.29 8.87
C ALA A 182 -11.26 3.80 9.24
N VAL A 183 -10.11 3.27 9.67
CA VAL A 183 -10.02 1.90 10.19
C VAL A 183 -10.82 1.76 11.47
N ARG A 184 -10.73 2.71 12.40
CA ARG A 184 -11.49 2.67 13.66
C ARG A 184 -13.00 2.69 13.43
N ASP A 185 -13.50 3.60 12.59
CA ASP A 185 -14.91 3.67 12.21
C ASP A 185 -15.39 2.38 11.51
N ALA A 186 -14.56 1.82 10.62
CA ALA A 186 -14.89 0.55 9.96
C ALA A 186 -15.01 -0.62 10.95
N LEU A 187 -14.14 -0.69 11.96
CA LEU A 187 -14.20 -1.71 13.02
C LEU A 187 -15.45 -1.55 13.89
N GLU A 188 -15.76 -0.32 14.30
CA GLU A 188 -16.94 0.01 15.09
C GLU A 188 -18.23 -0.37 14.36
N LYS A 189 -18.34 -0.05 13.06
CA LYS A 189 -19.48 -0.44 12.21
C LYS A 189 -19.63 -1.96 12.05
N LYS A 190 -18.51 -2.69 12.01
CA LYS A 190 -18.51 -4.16 11.95
C LYS A 190 -18.75 -4.81 13.32
N GLY A 191 -18.76 -4.05 14.41
CA GLY A 191 -18.84 -4.58 15.78
C GLY A 191 -17.62 -5.41 16.18
N VAL A 192 -16.46 -5.19 15.55
CA VAL A 192 -15.23 -5.93 15.83
C VAL A 192 -14.54 -5.32 17.04
N CYS A 193 -14.11 -6.17 17.99
CA CYS A 193 -13.38 -5.70 19.16
C CYS A 193 -12.02 -5.10 18.73
N ARG A 194 -11.75 -3.85 19.16
CA ARG A 194 -10.58 -3.06 18.73
C ARG A 194 -9.21 -3.71 18.96
N SER A 195 -9.13 -4.66 19.89
CA SER A 195 -7.91 -5.37 20.28
C SER A 195 -7.94 -6.85 19.90
N SER A 196 -8.86 -7.28 19.02
CA SER A 196 -8.93 -8.66 18.52
C SER A 196 -7.97 -8.93 17.36
N TYR A 197 -7.85 -10.20 16.98
CA TYR A 197 -7.07 -10.61 15.81
C TYR A 197 -7.65 -10.06 14.50
N GLU A 198 -8.98 -10.02 14.36
CA GLU A 198 -9.66 -9.45 13.19
C GLU A 198 -9.36 -7.95 13.08
N ALA A 199 -9.34 -7.22 14.20
CA ALA A 199 -8.89 -5.83 14.20
C ALA A 199 -7.43 -5.71 13.75
N ALA A 200 -6.55 -6.62 14.18
CA ALA A 200 -5.15 -6.64 13.76
C ALA A 200 -5.01 -6.71 12.23
N GLN A 201 -5.86 -7.48 11.54
CA GLN A 201 -5.84 -7.58 10.08
C GLN A 201 -6.17 -6.25 9.40
N GLU A 202 -7.14 -5.49 9.91
CA GLU A 202 -7.51 -4.17 9.39
C GLU A 202 -6.42 -3.13 9.67
N TRP A 203 -5.77 -3.22 10.84
CA TRP A 203 -4.65 -2.35 11.22
C TRP A 203 -3.34 -2.63 10.47
N ALA A 204 -3.23 -3.73 9.73
CA ALA A 204 -2.08 -3.99 8.87
C ALA A 204 -1.91 -2.94 7.77
N LEU A 205 -3.01 -2.37 7.24
CA LEU A 205 -2.97 -1.36 6.18
C LEU A 205 -2.28 -0.05 6.63
N PRO A 206 -2.67 0.59 7.76
CA PRO A 206 -1.92 1.72 8.33
C PRO A 206 -0.44 1.44 8.53
N VAL A 207 -0.08 0.24 8.99
CA VAL A 207 1.32 -0.11 9.25
C VAL A 207 2.11 -0.30 7.95
N GLN A 208 1.52 -0.91 6.92
CA GLN A 208 2.11 -0.98 5.59
C GLN A 208 2.31 0.41 4.98
N PHE A 209 1.33 1.30 5.12
CA PHE A 209 1.44 2.69 4.69
C PHE A 209 2.60 3.40 5.38
N CYS A 210 2.74 3.27 6.71
CA CYS A 210 3.88 3.84 7.44
C CYS A 210 5.24 3.34 6.90
N HIS A 211 5.39 2.05 6.64
CA HIS A 211 6.62 1.49 6.07
C HIS A 211 6.95 2.10 4.71
N LEU A 212 5.96 2.17 3.81
CA LEU A 212 6.13 2.64 2.44
C LEU A 212 6.44 4.14 2.32
N HIS A 213 6.11 4.93 3.36
CA HIS A 213 6.35 6.38 3.42
C HIS A 213 7.40 6.77 4.47
N ALA A 214 8.10 5.79 5.05
CA ALA A 214 9.11 5.99 6.09
C ALA A 214 8.61 6.86 7.27
N LEU A 215 7.40 6.57 7.73
CA LEU A 215 6.79 7.16 8.92
C LEU A 215 6.99 6.24 10.14
N PRO A 216 6.96 6.78 11.37
CA PRO A 216 6.77 5.95 12.56
C PRO A 216 5.54 5.07 12.39
N LEU A 217 5.62 3.80 12.81
CA LEU A 217 4.51 2.87 12.65
C LEU A 217 3.31 3.31 13.49
N SER A 218 2.09 3.02 13.04
CA SER A 218 0.88 3.42 13.78
C SER A 218 0.90 2.84 15.21
N PRO A 219 0.76 3.66 16.27
CA PRO A 219 0.69 3.16 17.64
C PRO A 219 -0.69 2.62 18.01
N ALA A 220 -1.72 2.88 17.18
CA ALA A 220 -3.12 2.78 17.58
C ALA A 220 -3.53 1.37 18.02
N PHE A 221 -3.27 0.34 17.21
CA PHE A 221 -3.63 -1.04 17.57
C PHE A 221 -2.82 -1.60 18.74
N PRO A 222 -1.48 -1.49 18.77
CA PRO A 222 -0.71 -1.90 19.95
C PRO A 222 -1.15 -1.17 21.23
N GLN A 223 -1.52 0.11 21.13
CA GLN A 223 -1.99 0.87 22.28
C GLN A 223 -3.37 0.40 22.75
N ASP A 224 -4.29 0.09 21.83
CA ASP A 224 -5.59 -0.50 22.17
C ASP A 224 -5.41 -1.89 22.82
N CYS A 225 -4.48 -2.71 22.31
CA CYS A 225 -4.12 -3.99 22.95
C CYS A 225 -3.55 -3.80 24.36
N ALA A 226 -2.67 -2.82 24.56
CA ALA A 226 -2.06 -2.55 25.86
C ALA A 226 -3.10 -2.09 26.89
N ARG A 227 -4.03 -1.21 26.48
CA ARG A 227 -5.13 -0.72 27.32
C ARG A 227 -6.11 -1.81 27.70
N ASP A 228 -6.37 -2.75 26.78
CA ASP A 228 -7.30 -3.86 26.99
C ASP A 228 -6.63 -5.10 27.61
N GLY A 229 -5.34 -5.04 27.93
CA GLY A 229 -4.57 -6.15 28.51
C GLY A 229 -4.33 -7.33 27.54
N GLN A 230 -4.54 -7.13 26.23
CA GLN A 230 -4.36 -8.13 25.18
C GLN A 230 -2.89 -8.28 24.78
N TRP A 231 -2.07 -8.77 25.72
CA TRP A 231 -0.61 -8.87 25.57
C TRP A 231 -0.19 -9.79 24.41
N LEU A 232 -0.94 -10.86 24.11
CA LEU A 232 -0.60 -11.79 23.02
C LEU A 232 -0.77 -11.13 21.65
N ASN A 233 -1.92 -10.48 21.42
CA ASN A 233 -2.18 -9.75 20.18
C ASN A 233 -1.19 -8.59 20.00
N PHE A 234 -0.83 -7.91 21.09
CA PHE A 234 0.25 -6.92 21.09
C PHE A 234 1.56 -7.51 20.58
N LEU A 235 2.08 -8.58 21.21
CA LEU A 235 3.37 -9.19 20.86
C LEU A 235 3.40 -9.72 19.43
N LEU A 236 2.36 -10.44 19.02
CA LEU A 236 2.25 -10.97 17.66
C LEU A 236 2.26 -9.85 16.63
N PHE A 237 1.51 -8.78 16.88
CA PHE A 237 1.41 -7.68 15.93
C PHE A 237 2.71 -6.87 15.82
N VAL A 238 3.34 -6.53 16.96
CA VAL A 238 4.60 -5.78 16.93
C VAL A 238 5.73 -6.58 16.29
N GLN A 239 5.75 -7.90 16.46
CA GLN A 239 6.73 -8.79 15.83
C GLN A 239 6.44 -8.96 14.34
N LEU A 240 5.20 -9.27 13.96
CA LEU A 240 4.81 -9.47 12.56
C LEU A 240 5.10 -8.26 11.69
N HIS A 241 5.03 -7.06 12.27
CA HIS A 241 5.23 -5.80 11.56
C HIS A 241 6.56 -5.12 11.89
N ASN A 242 7.49 -5.83 12.55
CA ASN A 242 8.85 -5.36 12.83
C ASN A 242 8.91 -3.97 13.48
N TYR A 243 8.11 -3.75 14.53
CA TYR A 243 8.11 -2.47 15.24
C TYR A 243 9.48 -2.16 15.85
N PRO A 244 9.98 -0.91 15.74
CA PRO A 244 11.23 -0.52 16.38
C PRO A 244 11.14 -0.72 17.89
N LEU A 245 12.19 -1.31 18.49
CA LEU A 245 12.23 -1.65 19.91
C LEU A 245 11.92 -0.45 20.83
N GLN A 246 12.38 0.75 20.47
CA GLN A 246 12.08 1.98 21.22
C GLN A 246 10.58 2.28 21.25
N GLN A 247 9.88 2.06 20.14
CA GLN A 247 8.44 2.24 20.03
C GLN A 247 7.69 1.14 20.79
N VAL A 248 8.15 -0.11 20.72
CA VAL A 248 7.55 -1.21 21.49
C VAL A 248 7.64 -0.93 22.99
N ARG A 249 8.77 -0.41 23.48
CA ARG A 249 8.95 -0.04 24.89
C ARG A 249 8.02 1.09 25.33
N SER A 250 7.82 2.12 24.50
CA SER A 250 6.90 3.21 24.83
C SER A 250 5.44 2.75 24.85
N LEU A 251 5.05 1.86 23.94
CA LEU A 251 3.72 1.28 23.89
C LEU A 251 3.47 0.32 25.07
N ALA A 252 4.49 -0.48 25.44
CA ALA A 252 4.42 -1.40 26.56
C ALA A 252 4.20 -0.70 27.91
N ALA A 253 4.54 0.58 28.02
CA ALA A 253 4.28 1.38 29.22
C ALA A 253 2.79 1.61 29.50
N SER A 254 1.90 1.32 28.54
CA SER A 254 0.45 1.43 28.72
C SER A 254 -0.19 0.18 29.35
N PHE A 255 0.55 -0.91 29.52
CA PHE A 255 0.07 -2.09 30.24
C PHE A 255 0.01 -1.86 31.76
N CYS A 256 -0.70 -2.73 32.48
CA CYS A 256 -0.64 -2.73 33.94
C CYS A 256 0.79 -3.03 34.44
N PRO A 257 1.17 -2.59 35.66
CA PRO A 257 2.55 -2.68 36.14
C PRO A 257 3.16 -4.08 36.07
N ALA A 258 2.37 -5.13 36.36
CA ALA A 258 2.84 -6.51 36.27
C ALA A 258 3.24 -6.90 34.84
N LEU A 259 2.34 -6.71 33.87
CA LEU A 259 2.60 -7.01 32.46
C LEU A 259 3.70 -6.11 31.88
N GLN A 260 3.73 -4.83 32.26
CA GLN A 260 4.78 -3.91 31.84
C GLN A 260 6.17 -4.42 32.25
N SER A 261 6.34 -4.84 33.52
CA SER A 261 7.61 -5.38 34.01
C SER A 261 8.00 -6.65 33.25
N HIS A 262 7.06 -7.58 33.04
CA HIS A 262 7.32 -8.83 32.34
C HIS A 262 7.70 -8.62 30.86
N ILE A 263 6.93 -7.80 30.13
CA ILE A 263 7.20 -7.46 28.74
C ILE A 263 8.55 -6.74 28.62
N SER A 264 8.85 -5.82 29.54
CA SER A 264 10.13 -5.11 29.55
C SER A 264 11.31 -6.04 29.73
N LEU A 265 11.18 -7.09 30.56
CA LEU A 265 12.20 -8.12 30.75
C LEU A 265 12.40 -8.96 29.47
N ALA A 266 11.32 -9.43 28.83
CA ALA A 266 11.43 -10.21 27.59
C ALA A 266 12.15 -9.45 26.45
N PHE A 267 12.05 -8.12 26.44
CA PHE A 267 12.73 -7.25 25.47
C PHE A 267 14.15 -6.82 25.88
N GLN A 268 14.65 -7.20 27.06
CA GLN A 268 16.03 -6.95 27.47
C GLN A 268 17.01 -7.98 26.88
N ASP A 269 16.57 -9.22 26.71
CA ASP A 269 17.41 -10.32 26.22
C ASP A 269 17.52 -10.40 24.70
N LEU A 270 16.70 -9.63 23.97
CA LEU A 270 16.71 -9.56 22.50
C LEU A 270 17.75 -8.57 21.94
N HIS A 271 18.79 -8.23 22.70
CA HIS A 271 19.89 -7.43 22.14
C HIS A 271 20.53 -8.19 20.95
N PRO A 272 20.75 -7.51 19.81
CA PRO A 272 21.44 -8.08 18.67
C PRO A 272 22.95 -8.11 18.97
N GLU A 273 23.38 -8.95 19.89
CA GLU A 273 24.79 -9.29 20.05
C GLU A 273 24.97 -10.77 19.73
N GLN A 274 25.91 -11.04 18.82
CA GLN A 274 26.42 -12.35 18.38
C GLN A 274 25.74 -13.00 17.17
N LEU A 275 25.74 -12.32 16.01
CA LEU A 275 26.07 -13.03 14.77
C LEU A 275 27.60 -13.21 14.73
N PRO A 276 28.15 -14.43 14.64
CA PRO A 276 29.56 -14.59 14.34
C PRO A 276 29.82 -14.03 12.95
N SER A 277 30.68 -13.02 12.89
CA SER A 277 31.23 -12.49 11.64
C SER A 277 31.88 -13.64 10.87
N GLY A 278 31.43 -13.85 9.63
CA GLY A 278 32.07 -14.77 8.71
C GLY A 278 33.50 -14.34 8.44
N SER A 279 34.46 -15.06 9.01
CA SER A 279 35.84 -15.07 8.56
C SER A 279 36.17 -16.50 8.16
N GLY A 280 36.29 -16.71 6.85
CA GLY A 280 36.77 -17.96 6.27
C GLY A 280 38.24 -18.18 6.63
N GLY A 281 38.56 -19.40 7.05
CA GLY A 281 39.93 -19.80 7.35
C GLY A 281 39.97 -21.25 7.83
N SER A 282 40.17 -22.16 6.89
CA SER A 282 40.34 -23.60 7.06
C SER A 282 41.27 -23.95 8.23
N ARG A 283 40.83 -24.86 9.11
CA ARG A 283 41.76 -25.70 9.87
C ARG A 283 41.12 -27.03 10.25
N GLU A 284 41.83 -28.08 9.85
CA GLU A 284 41.46 -29.49 9.89
C GLU A 284 41.19 -30.01 11.31
N LEU A 285 40.17 -30.86 11.43
CA LEU A 285 39.90 -31.71 12.59
C LEU A 285 40.94 -32.84 12.73
N PRO A 286 41.28 -33.25 13.95
CA PRO A 286 41.51 -34.66 14.23
C PRO A 286 40.39 -35.27 15.10
N LEU A 287 39.94 -36.44 14.67
CA LEU A 287 39.00 -37.35 15.31
C LEU A 287 39.53 -37.89 16.65
N THR A 288 38.76 -37.72 17.73
CA THR A 288 38.59 -38.69 18.84
C THR A 288 37.35 -38.30 19.66
N PRO A 289 36.42 -39.22 20.00
CA PRO A 289 35.27 -38.92 20.86
C PRO A 289 35.61 -39.20 22.34
N PRO A 290 35.26 -38.31 23.29
CA PRO A 290 35.06 -38.69 24.68
C PRO A 290 33.57 -39.08 24.92
N PRO A 291 33.27 -39.85 25.98
CA PRO A 291 31.95 -40.46 26.19
C PRO A 291 30.97 -39.53 26.91
N ASP A 292 29.69 -39.78 26.64
CA ASP A 292 28.51 -39.49 27.46
C ASP A 292 28.40 -38.09 28.09
N HIS A 293 27.98 -37.13 27.28
CA HIS A 293 27.14 -36.04 27.77
C HIS A 293 25.87 -36.00 26.92
N GLU A 294 24.73 -36.12 27.60
CA GLU A 294 23.39 -35.94 27.05
C GLU A 294 23.39 -34.79 26.04
N SER A 295 23.15 -35.11 24.77
CA SER A 295 22.92 -34.10 23.75
C SER A 295 21.78 -33.20 24.22
N PRO A 296 21.97 -31.87 24.36
CA PRO A 296 20.85 -31.00 24.63
C PRO A 296 19.87 -31.15 23.46
N GLU A 297 18.65 -31.59 23.76
CA GLU A 297 17.57 -31.58 22.78
C GLU A 297 17.54 -30.21 22.08
N PRO A 298 17.31 -30.15 20.76
CA PRO A 298 17.20 -28.87 20.07
C PRO A 298 16.14 -28.00 20.78
N PRO A 299 16.39 -26.68 20.93
CA PRO A 299 15.43 -25.78 21.55
C PRO A 299 14.10 -25.89 20.80
N ARG A 300 13.02 -26.21 21.52
CA ARG A 300 11.70 -26.41 20.90
C ARG A 300 11.18 -25.07 20.42
N GLU A 301 10.51 -25.07 19.27
CA GLU A 301 9.91 -23.85 18.74
C GLU A 301 8.85 -23.29 19.69
N LEU A 302 8.88 -21.97 19.90
CA LEU A 302 7.99 -21.27 20.84
C LEU A 302 6.50 -21.62 20.65
N PHE A 303 6.07 -21.71 19.39
CA PHE A 303 4.68 -22.04 19.04
C PHE A 303 4.31 -23.49 19.35
N GLN A 304 5.25 -24.43 19.20
CA GLN A 304 5.04 -25.82 19.59
C GLN A 304 4.88 -25.94 21.10
N VAL A 305 5.73 -25.26 21.86
CA VAL A 305 5.65 -25.21 23.33
C VAL A 305 4.33 -24.57 23.80
N LEU A 306 3.90 -23.50 23.14
CA LEU A 306 2.61 -22.86 23.41
C LEU A 306 1.43 -23.79 23.14
N LEU A 307 1.44 -24.52 22.04
CA LEU A 307 0.37 -25.47 21.70
C LEU A 307 0.32 -26.64 22.70
N GLU A 308 1.46 -27.25 22.99
CA GLU A 308 1.57 -28.34 23.98
C GLU A 308 1.13 -27.89 25.38
N SER A 309 1.32 -26.61 25.73
CA SER A 309 0.88 -26.07 27.01
C SER A 309 -0.64 -26.06 27.19
N GLN A 310 -1.41 -25.88 26.11
CA GLN A 310 -2.87 -25.85 26.15
C GLN A 310 -3.48 -27.22 26.48
N GLU A 311 -2.75 -28.30 26.21
CA GLU A 311 -3.17 -29.67 26.51
C GLU A 311 -2.89 -30.07 27.97
N LYS A 312 -2.21 -29.22 28.75
CA LYS A 312 -1.85 -29.49 30.15
C LYS A 312 -2.88 -28.89 31.11
N PRO A 313 -3.11 -29.54 32.28
CA PRO A 313 -4.05 -29.05 33.28
C PRO A 313 -3.65 -27.70 33.91
N SER A 314 -2.39 -27.30 33.78
CA SER A 314 -1.90 -25.99 34.20
C SER A 314 -0.91 -25.45 33.16
N PRO A 315 -1.39 -24.77 32.10
CA PRO A 315 -0.57 -24.30 30.99
C PRO A 315 0.60 -23.43 31.45
N TRP A 316 0.38 -22.57 32.44
CA TRP A 316 1.42 -21.70 33.00
C TRP A 316 2.57 -22.47 33.67
N ARG A 317 2.30 -23.58 34.36
CA ARG A 317 3.36 -24.39 35.00
C ARG A 317 4.23 -25.08 33.96
N PHE A 318 3.59 -25.57 32.90
CA PHE A 318 4.29 -26.18 31.77
C PHE A 318 5.16 -25.15 31.06
N LEU A 319 4.60 -23.98 30.72
CA LEU A 319 5.35 -22.88 30.10
C LEU A 319 6.52 -22.42 30.98
N LEU A 320 6.33 -22.35 32.30
CA LEU A 320 7.40 -21.97 33.24
C LEU A 320 8.50 -23.05 33.29
N SER A 321 8.13 -24.33 33.27
CA SER A 321 9.11 -25.43 33.24
C SER A 321 9.93 -25.42 31.95
N GLU A 322 9.29 -25.13 30.82
CA GLU A 322 9.96 -24.98 29.52
C GLU A 322 10.80 -23.72 29.43
N ALA A 323 10.38 -22.63 30.08
CA ALA A 323 11.17 -21.42 30.20
C ALA A 323 12.49 -21.66 30.94
N VAL A 324 12.46 -22.42 32.02
CA VAL A 324 13.68 -22.81 32.77
C VAL A 324 14.53 -23.76 31.94
N ARG A 325 13.91 -24.76 31.30
CA ARG A 325 14.61 -25.78 30.49
C ARG A 325 15.33 -25.17 29.28
N GLN A 326 14.67 -24.26 28.59
CA GLN A 326 15.21 -23.63 27.38
C GLN A 326 15.91 -22.29 27.65
N ARG A 327 15.96 -21.87 28.93
CA ARG A 327 16.43 -20.54 29.34
C ARG A 327 15.80 -19.44 28.49
N SER A 328 14.49 -19.52 28.30
CA SER A 328 13.71 -18.59 27.47
C SER A 328 12.84 -17.70 28.37
N PRO A 329 13.27 -16.45 28.61
CA PRO A 329 12.51 -15.48 29.40
C PRO A 329 11.13 -15.19 28.80
N ALA A 330 11.00 -15.32 27.47
CA ALA A 330 9.72 -15.20 26.78
C ALA A 330 8.69 -16.23 27.26
N LEU A 331 9.07 -17.50 27.44
CA LEU A 331 8.18 -18.54 27.97
C LEU A 331 7.77 -18.27 29.43
N SER A 332 8.66 -17.66 30.23
CA SER A 332 8.32 -17.22 31.59
C SER A 332 7.27 -16.12 31.60
N VAL A 333 7.35 -15.20 30.63
CA VAL A 333 6.32 -14.15 30.44
C VAL A 333 4.99 -14.78 30.05
N LEU A 334 4.99 -15.69 29.07
CA LEU A 334 3.79 -16.42 28.65
C LEU A 334 3.13 -17.17 29.83
N ALA A 335 3.95 -17.79 30.67
CA ALA A 335 3.49 -18.45 31.89
C ALA A 335 2.83 -17.47 32.88
N ALA A 336 3.49 -16.35 33.20
CA ALA A 336 2.97 -15.36 34.12
C ALA A 336 1.67 -14.71 33.61
N CYS A 337 1.60 -14.42 32.31
CA CYS A 337 0.41 -13.89 31.67
C CYS A 337 -0.79 -14.84 31.77
N HIS A 338 -0.57 -16.16 31.62
CA HIS A 338 -1.62 -17.15 31.80
C HIS A 338 -2.16 -17.22 33.23
N GLN A 339 -1.31 -16.95 34.22
CA GLN A 339 -1.70 -16.97 35.64
C GLN A 339 -2.55 -15.74 36.01
N VAL A 340 -2.29 -14.57 35.42
CA VAL A 340 -3.01 -13.32 35.73
C VAL A 340 -4.39 -13.25 35.04
N CYS A 341 -4.58 -13.95 33.92
CA CYS A 341 -5.86 -13.99 33.21
C CYS A 341 -6.83 -15.10 33.68
N ALA A 342 -6.43 -15.98 34.59
CA ALA A 342 -7.34 -16.98 35.16
C ALA A 342 -8.16 -16.34 36.29
N PRO A 343 -9.51 -16.35 36.22
CA PRO A 343 -10.32 -15.89 37.35
C PRO A 343 -10.06 -16.81 38.55
N THR A 344 -9.88 -16.20 39.72
CA THR A 344 -9.90 -16.89 41.02
C THR A 344 -11.23 -17.58 41.27
#